data_AF-A0A5J4UQB4-F1
#
_entry.id   AF-A0A5J4UQB4-F1
#
_cell.length_a   1.000
_cell.length_b   1.000
_cell.length_c   1.000
_cell.angle_alpha   90.00
_cell.angle_beta   90.00
_cell.angle_gamma   90.00
#
_symmetry.space_group_name_H-M   'P 1'
#
loop_
_entity.id
_entity.type
_entity.pdbx_description
1 polymer ?
#
loop_
_entity_poly.entity_id
_entity_poly.type
_entity_poly.pdbx_seq_one_letter_code
_entity_poly.pdbx_strand_id
1 'polypeptide(L)'
;MYFRYSGEICQNGNYLEGNAGMFSGDVVTIEINMDTIPRTICLFINGHQQPNFMANIPASVRPYFTIYQIGDSVTVLSLKRCTEPSIATLTQKKNDRKLRITEKKFFNKRNLDLINMSETFGENCIICSEIPAKTSFGELQTFAAQFGEIRKLWLEEPNGKETRQALVFFTTEQDLEKATSKKLHFFNGEYIENITEDYKKAIQTIYDQGIIEDIKIIFNRVEKERETIKEIDGIWPKVTADNLLCTKYACEILYHIASADPIATNESIPQGKVCSSHTRTIKKLIDCSELDIKEQLQRKNTLQILSQLLQHSNLEVKSDSMSSIKSLIYRPERGMQKRFRCDKPLVKDLEEQIYFISLNCLINGETDVMKNEAAIVIGQFN
;
A
#
# COMPACT_ATOMS: atom_id res chain seq x y z
N MET A 1 -30.20 -1.91 -11.06
CA MET A 1 -29.79 -1.53 -9.70
C MET A 1 -28.80 -2.57 -9.23
N TYR A 2 -27.65 -2.18 -8.68
CA TYR A 2 -26.58 -3.12 -8.34
C TYR A 2 -25.69 -2.56 -7.24
N PHE A 3 -25.05 -3.47 -6.49
CA PHE A 3 -23.90 -3.17 -5.65
C PHE A 3 -22.63 -3.40 -6.47
N ARG A 4 -21.68 -2.47 -6.38
CA ARG A 4 -20.37 -2.58 -7.05
C ARG A 4 -19.35 -3.18 -6.09
N TYR A 5 -18.30 -3.80 -6.64
CA TYR A 5 -17.25 -4.43 -5.82
C TYR A 5 -16.52 -3.42 -4.91
N SER A 6 -16.47 -2.14 -5.27
CA SER A 6 -15.88 -1.07 -4.45
C SER A 6 -16.82 -0.53 -3.36
N GLY A 7 -18.02 -1.11 -3.20
CA GLY A 7 -18.99 -0.77 -2.15
C GLY A 7 -20.07 0.23 -2.57
N GLU A 8 -19.99 0.85 -3.74
CA GLU A 8 -20.99 1.80 -4.20
C GLU A 8 -22.31 1.11 -4.58
N ILE A 9 -23.42 1.80 -4.32
CA ILE A 9 -24.75 1.41 -4.78
C ILE A 9 -25.10 2.24 -6.02
N CYS A 10 -25.57 1.58 -7.08
CA CYS A 10 -26.17 2.26 -8.23
C CYS A 10 -27.67 1.96 -8.31
N GLN A 11 -28.49 3.00 -8.12
CA GLN A 11 -29.94 2.93 -8.24
C GLN A 11 -30.47 4.06 -9.15
N ASN A 12 -31.10 3.68 -10.26
CA ASN A 12 -31.65 4.60 -11.27
C ASN A 12 -30.63 5.64 -11.76
N GLY A 13 -29.37 5.21 -11.94
CA GLY A 13 -28.27 6.07 -12.37
C GLY A 13 -27.64 6.94 -11.28
N ASN A 14 -28.17 6.91 -10.05
CA ASN A 14 -27.58 7.59 -8.90
C ASN A 14 -26.61 6.66 -8.17
N TYR A 15 -25.44 7.20 -7.82
CA TYR A 15 -24.42 6.51 -7.06
C TYR A 15 -24.45 6.95 -5.61
N LEU A 16 -24.38 5.99 -4.69
CA LEU A 16 -24.27 6.23 -3.26
C LEU A 16 -23.07 5.45 -2.71
N GLU A 17 -22.13 6.17 -2.12
CA GLU A 17 -20.93 5.64 -1.49
C GLU A 17 -21.12 5.39 0.00
N GLY A 18 -20.25 4.56 0.60
CA GLY A 18 -20.16 4.39 2.05
C GLY A 18 -20.25 2.96 2.56
N ASN A 19 -20.53 1.96 1.70
CA ASN A 19 -20.33 0.56 2.09
C ASN A 19 -18.86 0.17 1.93
N ALA A 20 -18.46 -0.90 2.61
CA ALA A 20 -17.17 -1.53 2.39
C ALA A 20 -17.08 -2.20 1.01
N GLY A 21 -15.85 -2.32 0.50
CA GLY A 21 -15.56 -3.07 -0.72
C GLY A 21 -15.65 -4.59 -0.49
N MET A 22 -15.82 -5.33 -1.58
CA MET A 22 -15.86 -6.79 -1.66
C MET A 22 -14.52 -7.28 -2.22
N PHE A 23 -13.87 -8.20 -1.51
CA PHE A 23 -12.56 -8.76 -1.86
C PHE A 23 -12.61 -10.28 -1.99
N SER A 24 -11.55 -10.86 -2.57
CA SER A 24 -11.40 -12.30 -2.69
C SER A 24 -11.45 -12.97 -1.31
N GLY A 25 -12.31 -13.98 -1.17
CA GLY A 25 -12.54 -14.69 0.10
C GLY A 25 -13.70 -14.15 0.93
N ASP A 26 -14.26 -12.97 0.60
CA ASP A 26 -15.41 -12.44 1.31
C ASP A 26 -16.69 -13.25 1.03
N VAL A 27 -17.52 -13.35 2.06
CA VAL A 27 -18.88 -13.90 1.97
C VAL A 27 -19.87 -12.75 1.84
N VAL A 28 -20.44 -12.58 0.64
CA VAL A 28 -21.41 -11.54 0.35
C VAL A 28 -22.83 -12.09 0.43
N THR A 29 -23.69 -11.45 1.22
CA THR A 29 -25.12 -11.76 1.31
C THR A 29 -25.95 -10.56 0.88
N ILE A 30 -26.95 -10.79 0.02
CA ILE A 30 -27.92 -9.79 -0.39
C ILE A 30 -29.28 -10.23 0.13
N GLU A 31 -29.90 -9.41 0.97
CA GLU A 31 -31.25 -9.64 1.48
C GLU A 31 -32.24 -8.72 0.78
N ILE A 32 -33.34 -9.29 0.29
CA ILE A 32 -34.43 -8.53 -0.34
C ILE A 32 -35.64 -8.63 0.57
N ASN A 33 -36.04 -7.51 1.16
CA ASN A 33 -37.25 -7.43 1.98
C ASN A 33 -38.42 -7.01 1.09
N MET A 34 -39.30 -7.97 0.79
CA MET A 34 -40.48 -7.78 -0.06
C MET A 34 -41.74 -7.37 0.70
N ASP A 35 -41.70 -7.45 2.04
CA ASP A 35 -42.84 -7.23 2.94
C ASP A 35 -42.91 -5.78 3.45
N THR A 36 -41.82 -5.02 3.35
CA THR A 36 -41.79 -3.59 3.71
C THR A 36 -42.28 -2.69 2.57
N ILE A 37 -42.84 -1.53 2.94
CA ILE A 37 -43.16 -0.44 2.02
C ILE A 37 -42.45 0.83 2.53
N PRO A 38 -41.42 1.32 1.83
CA PRO A 38 -40.89 0.80 0.57
C PRO A 38 -40.11 -0.51 0.75
N ARG A 39 -40.19 -1.41 -0.25
CA ARG A 39 -39.37 -2.63 -0.31
C ARG A 39 -37.89 -2.27 -0.36
N THR A 40 -37.04 -3.10 0.24
CA THR A 40 -35.60 -2.80 0.39
C THR A 40 -34.69 -3.95 -0.06
N ILE A 41 -33.44 -3.60 -0.41
CA ILE A 41 -32.34 -4.53 -0.62
C ILE A 41 -31.17 -4.11 0.26
N CYS A 42 -30.73 -4.99 1.15
CA CYS A 42 -29.61 -4.79 2.05
C CYS A 42 -28.41 -5.67 1.66
N LEU A 43 -27.22 -5.15 1.89
CA LEU A 43 -25.95 -5.83 1.65
C LEU A 43 -25.30 -6.20 2.98
N PHE A 44 -24.75 -7.41 3.06
CA PHE A 44 -23.93 -7.87 4.16
C PHE A 44 -22.61 -8.40 3.60
N ILE A 45 -21.50 -8.05 4.23
CA ILE A 45 -20.16 -8.53 3.90
C ILE A 45 -19.61 -9.21 5.14
N ASN A 46 -19.25 -10.50 5.02
CA ASN A 46 -18.77 -11.33 6.14
C ASN A 46 -19.73 -11.31 7.34
N GLY A 47 -21.04 -11.31 7.07
CA GLY A 47 -22.08 -11.25 8.09
C GLY A 47 -22.38 -9.85 8.66
N HIS A 48 -21.60 -8.83 8.28
CA HIS A 48 -21.79 -7.45 8.73
C HIS A 48 -22.66 -6.65 7.76
N GLN A 49 -23.78 -6.13 8.27
CA GLN A 49 -24.69 -5.27 7.49
C GLN A 49 -23.98 -3.97 7.08
N GLN A 50 -24.12 -3.62 5.80
CA GLN A 50 -23.55 -2.40 5.24
C GLN A 50 -24.47 -1.19 5.47
N PRO A 51 -23.91 0.03 5.64
CA PRO A 51 -24.67 1.21 6.07
C PRO A 51 -25.70 1.70 5.04
N ASN A 52 -25.46 1.47 3.74
CA ASN A 52 -26.36 1.87 2.68
C ASN A 52 -27.15 0.68 2.11
N PHE A 53 -28.39 0.96 1.70
CA PHE A 53 -29.31 -0.02 1.12
C PHE A 53 -30.09 0.61 -0.04
N MET A 54 -30.66 -0.22 -0.91
CA MET A 54 -31.59 0.23 -1.96
C MET A 54 -33.03 0.14 -1.46
N ALA A 55 -33.86 1.11 -1.83
CA ALA A 55 -35.28 1.16 -1.46
C ALA A 55 -36.17 1.33 -2.69
N ASN A 56 -37.50 1.28 -2.55
CA ASN A 56 -38.47 1.47 -3.64
C ASN A 56 -38.34 0.42 -4.75
N ILE A 57 -38.15 -0.83 -4.34
CA ILE A 57 -37.96 -1.96 -5.26
C ILE A 57 -39.32 -2.42 -5.81
N PRO A 58 -39.42 -2.75 -7.12
CA PRO A 58 -40.65 -3.27 -7.70
C PRO A 58 -41.08 -4.61 -7.10
N ALA A 59 -42.35 -5.00 -7.31
CA ALA A 59 -42.91 -6.25 -6.80
C ALA A 59 -42.30 -7.52 -7.40
N SER A 60 -41.58 -7.36 -8.51
CA SER A 60 -40.87 -8.44 -9.18
C SER A 60 -39.42 -8.02 -9.39
N VAL A 61 -38.51 -8.89 -8.99
CA VAL A 61 -37.07 -8.71 -9.13
C VAL A 61 -36.43 -9.97 -9.70
N ARG A 62 -35.32 -9.80 -10.43
CA ARG A 62 -34.47 -10.91 -10.88
C ARG A 62 -33.05 -10.63 -10.42
N PRO A 63 -32.47 -11.48 -9.54
CA PRO A 63 -31.07 -11.33 -9.17
C PRO A 63 -30.18 -11.69 -10.36
N TYR A 64 -29.09 -10.96 -10.52
CA TYR A 64 -28.00 -11.28 -11.44
C TYR A 64 -26.69 -10.86 -10.79
N PHE A 65 -25.60 -11.50 -11.20
CA PHE A 65 -24.24 -11.10 -10.83
C PHE A 65 -23.39 -11.03 -12.10
N THR A 66 -22.40 -10.14 -12.10
CA THR A 66 -21.50 -9.92 -13.23
C THR A 66 -20.08 -10.10 -12.75
N ILE A 67 -19.31 -10.89 -13.48
CA ILE A 67 -17.89 -11.09 -13.24
C ILE A 67 -17.14 -10.29 -14.31
N TYR A 68 -16.16 -9.47 -13.88
CA TYR A 68 -15.51 -8.52 -14.79
C TYR A 68 -14.16 -9.03 -15.30
N GLN A 69 -13.35 -9.70 -14.47
CA GLN A 69 -12.02 -10.15 -14.87
C GLN A 69 -12.01 -11.61 -15.32
N ILE A 70 -11.10 -11.93 -16.24
CA ILE A 70 -10.84 -13.30 -16.69
C ILE A 70 -10.22 -14.08 -15.52
N GLY A 71 -10.77 -15.24 -15.22
CA GLY A 71 -10.31 -16.12 -14.14
C GLY A 71 -11.01 -15.90 -12.80
N ASP A 72 -11.77 -14.82 -12.65
CA ASP A 72 -12.64 -14.63 -11.50
C ASP A 72 -13.75 -15.69 -11.50
N SER A 73 -14.09 -16.18 -10.32
CA SER A 73 -15.20 -17.11 -10.12
C SER A 73 -15.97 -16.74 -8.86
N VAL A 74 -17.25 -17.10 -8.84
CA VAL A 74 -18.12 -16.94 -7.67
C VAL A 74 -18.83 -18.26 -7.40
N THR A 75 -18.96 -18.60 -6.13
CA THR A 75 -19.73 -19.77 -5.69
C THR A 75 -20.99 -19.30 -4.99
N VAL A 76 -22.16 -19.76 -5.45
CA VAL A 76 -23.43 -19.49 -4.76
C VAL A 76 -23.54 -20.44 -3.58
N LEU A 77 -23.45 -19.89 -2.36
CA LEU A 77 -23.48 -20.69 -1.13
C LEU A 77 -24.90 -21.09 -0.72
N SER A 78 -25.86 -20.19 -0.84
CA SER A 78 -27.26 -20.46 -0.50
C SER A 78 -28.23 -19.52 -1.19
N LEU A 79 -29.45 -19.99 -1.43
CA LEU A 79 -30.61 -19.19 -1.80
C LEU A 79 -31.78 -19.68 -0.97
N LYS A 80 -32.22 -18.86 -0.01
CA LYS A 80 -33.30 -19.24 0.91
C LYS A 80 -34.32 -18.11 1.04
N ARG A 81 -35.57 -18.49 1.27
CA ARG A 81 -36.63 -17.57 1.67
C ARG A 81 -36.64 -17.51 3.20
N CYS A 82 -36.49 -16.31 3.76
CA CYS A 82 -36.62 -16.06 5.19
C CYS A 82 -38.04 -15.58 5.50
N THR A 83 -38.55 -15.91 6.69
CA THR A 83 -39.85 -15.42 7.19
C THR A 83 -39.71 -14.13 7.99
N GLU A 84 -38.50 -13.83 8.47
CA GLU A 84 -38.18 -12.62 9.22
C GLU A 84 -36.96 -11.93 8.58
N PRO A 85 -36.92 -10.59 8.56
CA PRO A 85 -35.78 -9.85 8.05
C PRO A 85 -34.58 -9.95 9.01
N SER A 86 -33.37 -9.99 8.48
CA SER A 86 -32.13 -10.06 9.29
C SER A 86 -31.63 -8.69 9.75
N ILE A 87 -32.38 -7.62 9.45
CA ILE A 87 -31.97 -6.23 9.64
C ILE A 87 -32.31 -5.74 11.06
N ALA A 88 -31.33 -5.13 11.73
CA ALA A 88 -31.60 -4.28 12.91
C ALA A 88 -32.15 -2.91 12.44
N THR A 89 -33.25 -2.44 13.02
CA THR A 89 -34.00 -1.24 12.61
C THR A 89 -33.10 -0.02 12.27
N LEU A 90 -33.08 0.44 11.02
CA LEU A 90 -32.29 1.60 10.56
C LEU A 90 -33.15 2.84 10.28
N THR A 91 -32.71 4.02 10.75
CA THR A 91 -33.28 5.34 10.43
C THR A 91 -32.43 6.04 9.35
N GLN A 92 -33.00 6.32 8.17
CA GLN A 92 -32.32 7.10 7.12
C GLN A 92 -32.16 8.58 7.53
N LYS A 93 -30.93 9.12 7.51
CA LYS A 93 -30.70 10.56 7.51
C LYS A 93 -30.95 11.10 6.09
N LYS A 94 -32.09 11.77 5.87
CA LYS A 94 -32.40 12.52 4.64
C LYS A 94 -31.49 13.76 4.54
N ASN A 95 -30.74 13.89 3.45
CA ASN A 95 -29.96 15.09 3.13
C ASN A 95 -30.59 15.83 1.93
N ASP A 96 -31.21 16.98 2.20
CA ASP A 96 -31.65 17.93 1.18
C ASP A 96 -30.50 18.83 0.71
N ARG A 97 -30.46 18.99 -0.61
CA ARG A 97 -29.60 19.72 -1.57
C ARG A 97 -28.95 21.10 -1.23
N LYS A 98 -28.78 21.52 0.01
CA LYS A 98 -28.30 22.90 0.34
C LYS A 98 -26.87 23.05 0.90
N LEU A 99 -26.05 22.00 0.93
CA LEU A 99 -24.73 22.04 1.59
C LEU A 99 -23.51 22.23 0.66
N ARG A 100 -23.64 22.80 -0.54
CA ARG A 100 -22.49 22.94 -1.47
C ARG A 100 -21.54 24.13 -1.21
N ILE A 101 -21.70 24.89 -0.13
CA ILE A 101 -20.84 26.05 0.17
C ILE A 101 -20.12 25.93 1.54
N THR A 102 -20.46 24.95 2.37
CA THR A 102 -19.82 24.75 3.68
C THR A 102 -18.78 23.61 3.69
N GLU A 103 -18.71 22.81 2.62
CA GLU A 103 -17.84 21.61 2.52
C GLU A 103 -16.34 21.92 2.37
N LYS A 104 -15.94 23.13 1.96
CA LYS A 104 -14.51 23.52 1.96
C LYS A 104 -13.92 23.74 3.36
N LYS A 105 -14.73 23.77 4.42
CA LYS A 105 -14.25 23.95 5.81
C LYS A 105 -14.42 22.70 6.70
N PHE A 106 -14.99 21.62 6.18
CA PHE A 106 -15.30 20.41 6.96
C PHE A 106 -14.31 19.24 6.76
N PHE A 107 -13.25 19.43 5.99
CA PHE A 107 -12.20 18.42 5.80
C PHE A 107 -11.15 18.38 6.93
N ASN A 108 -11.17 19.36 7.83
CA ASN A 108 -10.48 19.24 9.11
C ASN A 108 -11.40 18.53 10.09
N LYS A 109 -10.94 17.38 10.63
CA LYS A 109 -11.54 16.61 11.73
C LYS A 109 -12.48 15.47 11.33
N ARG A 110 -11.99 14.56 10.48
CA ARG A 110 -12.09 13.14 10.86
C ARG A 110 -10.75 12.79 11.49
N ASN A 111 -10.75 12.63 12.81
CA ASN A 111 -9.73 11.83 13.46
C ASN A 111 -9.73 10.49 12.73
N LEU A 112 -8.70 10.21 11.93
CA LEU A 112 -8.14 8.88 12.03
C LEU A 112 -7.83 8.76 13.51
N ASP A 113 -8.49 7.85 14.21
CA ASP A 113 -7.88 7.26 15.39
C ASP A 113 -6.64 6.55 14.84
N LEU A 114 -5.57 7.34 14.63
CA LEU A 114 -4.22 6.87 14.44
C LEU A 114 -4.04 5.91 15.60
N ILE A 115 -3.99 4.61 15.28
CA ILE A 115 -3.74 3.57 16.25
C ILE A 115 -2.48 4.01 16.97
N ASN A 116 -2.64 4.57 18.17
CA ASN A 116 -1.50 4.96 18.95
C ASN A 116 -0.82 3.64 19.30
N MET A 117 0.27 3.34 18.60
CA MET A 117 0.91 2.03 18.66
C MET A 117 1.37 1.73 20.09
N SER A 118 1.73 2.76 20.87
CA SER A 118 2.04 2.58 22.28
C SER A 118 0.79 2.32 23.14
N GLU A 119 -0.34 2.98 22.88
CA GLU A 119 -1.60 2.68 23.58
C GLU A 119 -2.13 1.28 23.22
N THR A 120 -1.98 0.87 21.96
CA THR A 120 -2.56 -0.37 21.44
C THR A 120 -1.68 -1.59 21.75
N PHE A 121 -0.36 -1.42 21.65
CA PHE A 121 0.61 -2.53 21.72
C PHE A 121 1.60 -2.41 22.89
N GLY A 122 1.64 -1.27 23.59
CA GLY A 122 2.54 -1.00 24.71
C GLY A 122 3.85 -0.33 24.29
N GLU A 123 4.57 0.23 25.26
CA GLU A 123 5.85 0.95 25.06
C GLU A 123 7.07 0.01 24.98
N ASN A 124 6.87 -1.27 25.29
CA ASN A 124 7.94 -2.27 25.44
C ASN A 124 8.27 -2.95 24.10
N CYS A 125 8.60 -2.16 23.08
CA CYS A 125 8.87 -2.65 21.73
C CYS A 125 10.38 -2.70 21.43
N ILE A 126 10.83 -3.80 20.81
CA ILE A 126 12.10 -3.87 20.08
C ILE A 126 11.85 -3.93 18.58
N ILE A 127 12.78 -3.38 17.81
CA ILE A 127 12.89 -3.69 16.38
C ILE A 127 14.01 -4.70 16.20
N CYS A 128 13.71 -5.78 15.48
CA CYS A 128 14.67 -6.74 15.01
C CYS A 128 14.94 -6.48 13.53
N SER A 129 16.21 -6.24 13.17
CA SER A 129 16.64 -6.10 11.76
C SER A 129 17.53 -7.27 11.33
N GLU A 130 17.80 -7.37 10.03
CA GLU A 130 18.64 -8.43 9.43
C GLU A 130 18.11 -9.84 9.72
N ILE A 131 16.78 -10.02 9.71
CA ILE A 131 16.16 -11.33 9.88
C ILE A 131 16.30 -12.09 8.56
N PRO A 132 16.80 -13.33 8.53
CA PRO A 132 16.92 -14.09 7.30
C PRO A 132 15.58 -14.20 6.56
N ALA A 133 15.58 -14.05 5.23
CA ALA A 133 14.36 -14.00 4.41
C ALA A 133 13.41 -15.19 4.65
N LYS A 134 14.00 -16.37 4.88
CA LYS A 134 13.30 -17.65 5.08
C LYS A 134 12.76 -17.87 6.48
N THR A 135 13.08 -16.99 7.44
CA THR A 135 12.63 -17.12 8.83
C THR A 135 11.10 -17.11 8.88
N SER A 136 10.54 -18.14 9.49
CA SER A 136 9.11 -18.22 9.77
C SER A 136 8.74 -17.39 11.00
N PHE A 137 7.47 -16.98 11.08
CA PHE A 137 6.95 -16.27 12.25
C PHE A 137 7.16 -17.07 13.54
N GLY A 138 6.93 -18.39 13.51
CA GLY A 138 7.07 -19.26 14.68
C GLY A 138 8.51 -19.39 15.19
N GLU A 139 9.49 -19.43 14.30
CA GLU A 139 10.91 -19.44 14.67
C GLU A 139 11.31 -18.14 15.38
N LEU A 140 10.92 -16.99 14.81
CA LEU A 140 11.22 -15.70 15.41
C LEU A 140 10.49 -15.51 16.74
N GLN A 141 9.22 -15.93 16.82
CA GLN A 141 8.45 -15.87 18.07
C GLN A 141 9.07 -16.73 19.16
N THR A 142 9.50 -17.96 18.83
CA THR A 142 10.17 -18.86 19.79
C THR A 142 11.48 -18.25 20.28
N PHE A 143 12.25 -17.67 19.37
CA PHE A 143 13.49 -16.98 19.71
C PHE A 143 13.23 -15.76 20.60
N ALA A 144 12.28 -14.90 20.25
CA ALA A 144 11.97 -13.72 21.04
C ALA A 144 11.40 -14.07 22.44
N ALA A 145 10.68 -15.19 22.57
CA ALA A 145 10.09 -15.63 23.82
C ALA A 145 11.14 -16.05 24.88
N GLN A 146 12.39 -16.26 24.47
CA GLN A 146 13.48 -16.52 25.42
C GLN A 146 13.84 -15.28 26.27
N PHE A 147 13.45 -14.09 25.82
CA PHE A 147 13.72 -12.83 26.53
C PHE A 147 12.57 -12.42 27.45
N GLY A 148 11.36 -12.93 27.22
CA GLY A 148 10.20 -12.64 28.07
C GLY A 148 8.86 -12.91 27.39
N GLU A 149 7.78 -12.51 28.05
CA GLU A 149 6.43 -12.72 27.53
C GLU A 149 6.16 -11.74 26.38
N ILE A 150 5.85 -12.30 25.20
CA ILE A 150 5.53 -11.51 24.00
C ILE A 150 4.04 -11.16 24.03
N ARG A 151 3.73 -9.86 24.11
CA ARG A 151 2.38 -9.34 23.95
C ARG A 151 1.94 -9.36 22.48
N LYS A 152 2.84 -8.94 21.58
CA LYS A 152 2.58 -8.94 20.13
C LYS A 152 3.87 -9.07 19.34
N LEU A 153 3.79 -9.76 18.22
CA LEU A 153 4.89 -9.83 17.26
C LEU A 153 4.34 -9.52 15.87
N TRP A 154 5.05 -8.66 15.14
CA TRP A 154 4.86 -8.41 13.73
C TRP A 154 6.16 -8.71 13.01
N LEU A 155 6.09 -9.47 11.93
CA LEU A 155 7.22 -9.82 11.09
C LEU A 155 6.88 -9.37 9.66
N GLU A 156 7.75 -8.55 9.07
CA GLU A 156 7.66 -8.09 7.68
C GLU A 156 7.44 -9.31 6.76
N GLU A 157 6.57 -9.24 5.76
CA GLU A 157 6.35 -10.36 4.82
C GLU A 157 7.64 -10.76 4.07
N PRO A 158 7.72 -11.99 3.54
CA PRO A 158 8.86 -12.41 2.73
C PRO A 158 9.10 -11.45 1.57
N ASN A 159 10.31 -10.88 1.52
CA ASN A 159 10.67 -9.91 0.48
C ASN A 159 11.72 -10.48 -0.48
N GLY A 160 11.54 -11.69 -0.99
CA GLY A 160 12.54 -12.35 -1.85
C GLY A 160 13.65 -13.03 -1.04
N LYS A 161 14.92 -12.72 -1.33
CA LYS A 161 16.13 -13.19 -0.63
C LYS A 161 16.68 -12.14 0.35
N GLU A 162 16.10 -10.95 0.35
CA GLU A 162 16.46 -9.81 1.16
C GLU A 162 16.10 -10.07 2.63
N THR A 163 16.89 -9.50 3.54
CA THR A 163 16.60 -9.62 4.98
C THR A 163 15.33 -8.86 5.35
N ARG A 164 14.67 -9.36 6.40
CA ARG A 164 13.38 -8.90 6.91
C ARG A 164 13.56 -8.16 8.22
N GLN A 165 12.51 -7.46 8.62
CA GLN A 165 12.43 -6.79 9.91
C GLN A 165 11.23 -7.27 10.71
N ALA A 166 11.27 -7.07 12.02
CA ALA A 166 10.16 -7.38 12.91
C ALA A 166 10.04 -6.36 14.05
N LEU A 167 8.83 -6.23 14.56
CA LEU A 167 8.52 -5.52 15.79
C LEU A 167 8.08 -6.55 16.82
N VAL A 168 8.74 -6.58 17.98
CA VAL A 168 8.37 -7.45 19.09
C VAL A 168 8.02 -6.59 20.29
N PHE A 169 6.77 -6.73 20.73
CA PHE A 169 6.23 -6.05 21.90
C PHE A 169 6.21 -7.03 23.07
N PHE A 170 6.96 -6.72 24.11
CA PHE A 170 6.96 -7.48 25.36
C PHE A 170 5.86 -6.98 26.31
N THR A 171 5.42 -7.86 27.22
CA THR A 171 4.43 -7.49 28.23
C THR A 171 5.04 -6.54 29.26
N THR A 172 6.32 -6.69 29.60
CA THR A 172 7.00 -5.92 30.66
C THR A 172 8.25 -5.20 30.17
N GLU A 173 8.61 -4.11 30.84
CA GLU A 173 9.86 -3.36 30.57
C GLU A 173 11.10 -4.20 30.89
N GLN A 174 11.04 -5.04 31.93
CA GLN A 174 12.12 -5.95 32.29
C GLN A 174 12.45 -6.95 31.15
N ASP A 175 11.43 -7.40 30.41
CA ASP A 175 11.62 -8.29 29.27
C ASP A 175 12.24 -7.56 28.07
N LEU A 176 11.87 -6.30 27.87
CA LEU A 176 12.52 -5.41 26.91
C LEU A 176 14.01 -5.20 27.25
N GLU A 177 14.34 -4.96 28.52
CA GLU A 177 15.72 -4.80 29.00
C GLU A 177 16.54 -6.08 28.77
N LYS A 178 15.97 -7.26 29.04
CA LYS A 178 16.64 -8.54 28.74
C LYS A 178 16.95 -8.67 27.25
N ALA A 179 15.98 -8.34 26.40
CA ALA A 179 16.18 -8.37 24.95
C ALA A 179 17.23 -7.36 24.49
N THR A 180 17.26 -6.15 25.05
CA THR A 180 18.20 -5.09 24.63
C THR A 180 19.56 -5.13 25.32
N SER A 181 19.73 -6.00 26.32
CA SER A 181 21.00 -6.19 27.05
C SER A 181 22.22 -6.48 26.14
N LYS A 182 21.96 -6.97 24.92
CA LYS A 182 22.95 -7.10 23.84
C LYS A 182 22.46 -6.35 22.62
N LYS A 183 23.39 -5.62 21.99
CA LYS A 183 23.15 -4.93 20.71
C LYS A 183 22.90 -5.90 19.55
N LEU A 184 23.62 -7.03 19.55
CA LEU A 184 23.53 -8.07 18.52
C LEU A 184 23.16 -9.41 19.15
N HIS A 185 22.22 -10.12 18.53
CA HIS A 185 21.85 -11.49 18.91
C HIS A 185 22.04 -12.44 17.74
N PHE A 186 22.58 -13.63 18.02
CA PHE A 186 22.78 -14.65 16.99
C PHE A 186 21.50 -15.47 16.79
N PHE A 187 20.98 -15.50 15.56
CA PHE A 187 19.74 -16.16 15.19
C PHE A 187 19.82 -16.74 13.78
N ASN A 188 19.51 -18.04 13.64
CA ASN A 188 19.51 -18.76 12.36
C ASN A 188 20.78 -18.60 11.49
N GLY A 189 21.94 -18.43 12.13
CA GLY A 189 23.23 -18.27 11.44
C GLY A 189 23.63 -16.83 11.17
N GLU A 190 22.79 -15.85 11.48
CA GLU A 190 23.03 -14.42 11.27
C GLU A 190 22.90 -13.62 12.58
N TYR A 191 23.34 -12.36 12.59
CA TYR A 191 23.21 -11.47 13.75
C TYR A 191 22.05 -10.49 13.53
N ILE A 192 21.09 -10.49 14.45
CA ILE A 192 19.99 -9.52 14.54
C ILE A 192 20.42 -8.35 15.42
N GLU A 193 20.21 -7.12 14.95
CA GLU A 193 20.47 -5.88 15.69
C GLU A 193 19.20 -5.35 16.39
N ASN A 194 19.32 -4.96 17.66
CA ASN A 194 18.26 -4.35 18.46
C ASN A 194 18.45 -2.83 18.58
N ILE A 195 17.40 -2.07 18.29
CA ILE A 195 17.42 -0.59 18.27
C ILE A 195 16.25 -0.08 19.14
N THR A 196 16.50 0.69 20.22
CA THR A 196 15.42 1.08 21.16
C THR A 196 15.38 2.55 21.60
N GLU A 197 16.48 3.21 21.98
CA GLU A 197 16.38 4.51 22.69
C GLU A 197 16.33 5.77 21.79
N ASP A 198 17.06 5.81 20.67
CA ASP A 198 17.00 6.95 19.74
C ASP A 198 15.70 6.96 18.90
N TYR A 199 15.05 5.81 18.80
CA TYR A 199 13.84 5.56 18.00
C TYR A 199 12.57 6.13 18.64
N LYS A 200 12.39 5.97 19.96
CA LYS A 200 11.23 6.52 20.71
C LYS A 200 11.15 8.04 20.56
N LYS A 201 12.30 8.72 20.62
CA LYS A 201 12.39 10.18 20.42
C LYS A 201 12.08 10.58 18.98
N ALA A 202 12.53 9.80 18.00
CA ALA A 202 12.23 10.05 16.59
C ALA A 202 10.73 9.92 16.29
N ILE A 203 10.06 8.85 16.75
CA ILE A 203 8.61 8.65 16.53
C ILE A 203 7.76 9.74 17.20
N GLN A 204 8.07 10.11 18.45
CA GLN A 204 7.30 11.15 19.15
C GLN A 204 7.44 12.51 18.45
N THR A 205 8.63 12.82 17.93
CA THR A 205 8.86 14.05 17.15
C THR A 205 8.10 14.04 15.82
N ILE A 206 8.03 12.89 15.14
CA ILE A 206 7.26 12.69 13.88
C ILE A 206 5.74 12.90 14.09
N TYR A 207 5.23 12.60 15.27
CA TYR A 207 3.80 12.75 15.60
C TYR A 207 3.39 14.22 15.82
N ASP A 208 4.30 15.04 16.37
CA ASP A 208 3.97 16.36 16.90
C ASP A 208 4.15 17.54 15.88
N GLN A 209 4.81 17.34 14.73
CA GLN A 209 5.30 18.48 13.90
C GLN A 209 4.84 18.55 12.44
N GLY A 210 4.02 17.62 11.96
CA GLY A 210 3.59 17.62 10.57
C GLY A 210 4.44 16.67 9.74
N ILE A 211 4.05 15.41 9.84
CA ILE A 211 4.65 14.18 9.33
C ILE A 211 5.38 14.30 7.97
N ILE A 212 4.87 15.06 7.00
CA ILE A 212 5.52 15.21 5.68
C ILE A 212 6.83 16.00 5.78
N GLU A 213 6.86 17.08 6.56
CA GLU A 213 8.08 17.89 6.72
C GLU A 213 9.12 17.15 7.57
N ASP A 214 8.68 16.34 8.52
CA ASP A 214 9.56 15.49 9.32
C ASP A 214 10.13 14.32 8.53
N ILE A 215 9.36 13.71 7.63
CA ILE A 215 9.87 12.70 6.69
C ILE A 215 10.94 13.31 5.78
N LYS A 216 10.75 14.55 5.30
CA LYS A 216 11.80 15.27 4.58
C LYS A 216 13.02 15.54 5.45
N ILE A 217 12.85 15.93 6.72
CA ILE A 217 13.97 16.12 7.65
C ILE A 217 14.74 14.82 7.86
N ILE A 218 14.04 13.68 7.98
CA ILE A 218 14.64 12.36 8.10
C ILE A 218 15.46 12.03 6.85
N PHE A 219 14.87 12.13 5.66
CA PHE A 219 15.61 11.87 4.42
C PHE A 219 16.82 12.79 4.25
N ASN A 220 16.66 14.10 4.48
CA ASN A 220 17.76 15.07 4.43
C ASN A 220 18.86 14.77 5.46
N ARG A 221 18.51 14.30 6.66
CA ARG A 221 19.48 13.91 7.68
C ARG A 221 20.26 12.67 7.23
N VAL A 222 19.55 11.63 6.76
CA VAL A 222 20.14 10.39 6.24
C VAL A 222 21.09 10.70 5.08
N GLU A 223 20.70 11.58 4.17
CA GLU A 223 21.53 11.95 3.02
C GLU A 223 22.77 12.76 3.44
N LYS A 224 22.60 13.76 4.31
CA LYS A 224 23.71 14.58 4.81
C LYS A 224 24.74 13.78 5.62
N GLU A 225 24.30 12.82 6.42
CA GLU A 225 25.20 11.89 7.11
C GLU A 225 26.03 11.06 6.11
N ARG A 226 25.40 10.60 5.02
CA ARG A 226 26.08 9.83 3.98
C ARG A 226 27.04 10.69 3.14
N GLU A 227 26.68 11.93 2.86
CA GLU A 227 27.56 12.90 2.19
C GLU A 227 28.80 13.19 3.04
N THR A 228 28.60 13.44 4.34
CA THR A 228 29.72 13.72 5.26
C THR A 228 30.71 12.56 5.31
N ILE A 229 30.22 11.31 5.35
CA ILE A 229 31.10 10.12 5.35
C ILE A 229 31.74 9.93 3.96
N LYS A 230 31.01 10.20 2.87
CA LYS A 230 31.57 10.14 1.51
C LYS A 230 32.68 11.18 1.30
N GLU A 231 32.56 12.37 1.87
CA GLU A 231 33.61 13.39 1.83
C GLU A 231 34.88 12.94 2.55
N ILE A 232 34.74 12.14 3.61
CA ILE A 232 35.88 11.60 4.38
C ILE A 232 36.51 10.41 3.66
N ASP A 233 35.69 9.45 3.22
CA ASP A 233 36.15 8.13 2.76
C ASP A 233 36.21 8.00 1.23
N GLY A 234 35.72 9.00 0.48
CA GLY A 234 35.62 8.99 -0.99
C GLY A 234 34.59 8.00 -1.55
N ILE A 235 33.89 7.25 -0.70
CA ILE A 235 32.96 6.18 -1.06
C ILE A 235 31.63 6.43 -0.36
N TRP A 236 30.51 6.24 -1.06
CA TRP A 236 29.19 6.33 -0.44
C TRP A 236 29.02 5.23 0.61
N PRO A 237 28.76 5.56 1.88
CA PRO A 237 28.57 4.55 2.91
C PRO A 237 27.27 3.77 2.70
N LYS A 238 27.29 2.52 3.18
CA LYS A 238 26.09 1.69 3.31
C LYS A 238 25.13 2.37 4.30
N VAL A 239 23.86 2.49 3.93
CA VAL A 239 22.83 3.08 4.80
C VAL A 239 22.73 2.23 6.08
N THR A 240 22.92 2.85 7.25
CA THR A 240 22.81 2.19 8.56
C THR A 240 21.45 1.52 8.75
N ALA A 241 21.36 0.54 9.65
CA ALA A 241 20.10 -0.14 9.96
C ALA A 241 19.03 0.87 10.44
N ASP A 242 19.45 1.84 11.26
CA ASP A 242 18.59 2.93 11.77
C ASP A 242 18.01 3.77 10.64
N ASN A 243 18.87 4.26 9.74
CA ASN A 243 18.45 5.10 8.63
C ASN A 243 17.56 4.34 7.64
N LEU A 244 17.75 3.03 7.52
CA LEU A 244 16.90 2.15 6.74
C LEU A 244 15.51 1.98 7.32
N LEU A 245 15.42 1.66 8.60
CA LEU A 245 14.13 1.49 9.25
C LEU A 245 13.35 2.81 9.23
N CYS A 246 14.02 3.93 9.52
CA CYS A 246 13.43 5.27 9.40
C CYS A 246 12.92 5.52 7.97
N THR A 247 13.69 5.11 6.96
CA THR A 247 13.28 5.25 5.55
C THR A 247 12.08 4.38 5.22
N LYS A 248 12.04 3.10 5.63
CA LYS A 248 10.91 2.21 5.39
C LYS A 248 9.65 2.69 6.12
N TYR A 249 9.77 3.07 7.38
CA TYR A 249 8.66 3.61 8.17
C TYR A 249 8.16 4.94 7.58
N ALA A 250 9.07 5.83 7.17
CA ALA A 250 8.71 7.05 6.44
C ALA A 250 8.05 6.74 5.10
N CYS A 251 8.50 5.74 4.35
CA CYS A 251 7.88 5.30 3.10
C CYS A 251 6.50 4.65 3.33
N GLU A 252 6.31 3.94 4.43
CA GLU A 252 5.02 3.35 4.82
C GLU A 252 4.04 4.43 5.31
N ILE A 253 4.53 5.46 6.00
CA ILE A 253 3.74 6.64 6.34
C ILE A 253 3.42 7.46 5.08
N LEU A 254 4.40 7.70 4.20
CA LEU A 254 4.18 8.33 2.90
C LEU A 254 3.22 7.52 2.05
N TYR A 255 3.24 6.19 2.14
CA TYR A 255 2.25 5.34 1.51
C TYR A 255 0.85 5.68 2.01
N HIS A 256 0.66 5.67 3.33
CA HIS A 256 -0.63 5.99 3.93
C HIS A 256 -1.09 7.42 3.62
N ILE A 257 -0.16 8.39 3.58
CA ILE A 257 -0.42 9.79 3.22
C ILE A 257 -0.74 9.93 1.74
N ALA A 258 0.05 9.34 0.85
CA ALA A 258 -0.12 9.47 -0.57
C ALA A 258 -1.38 8.74 -1.05
N SER A 259 -1.75 7.65 -0.37
CA SER A 259 -3.07 7.01 -0.53
C SER A 259 -4.23 7.94 -0.17
N ALA A 260 -3.96 9.04 0.53
CA ALA A 260 -4.90 10.11 0.85
C ALA A 260 -4.71 11.39 0.00
N ASP A 261 -3.50 11.72 -0.50
CA ASP A 261 -3.21 12.86 -1.38
C ASP A 261 -1.90 12.69 -2.22
N PRO A 262 -1.91 12.64 -3.58
CA PRO A 262 -0.82 12.09 -4.40
C PRO A 262 0.44 12.95 -4.65
N ILE A 263 0.63 14.09 -3.99
CA ILE A 263 1.64 15.09 -4.42
C ILE A 263 2.83 15.18 -3.44
N ALA A 264 3.73 14.19 -3.43
CA ALA A 264 5.12 14.37 -2.97
C ALA A 264 6.00 13.15 -3.26
N THR A 265 7.14 13.35 -3.94
CA THR A 265 8.53 12.99 -3.51
C THR A 265 9.49 12.75 -4.68
N ASN A 266 10.71 13.27 -4.54
CA ASN A 266 11.86 13.13 -5.43
C ASN A 266 13.03 12.68 -4.56
N GLU A 267 13.46 11.41 -4.59
CA GLU A 267 14.77 10.96 -4.08
C GLU A 267 15.02 9.46 -4.34
N SER A 268 16.30 9.04 -4.34
CA SER A 268 16.71 7.68 -4.74
C SER A 268 16.46 6.64 -3.64
N ILE A 269 15.78 5.55 -3.99
CA ILE A 269 15.36 4.52 -3.04
C ILE A 269 16.41 3.39 -2.99
N PRO A 270 16.91 2.97 -1.81
CA PRO A 270 17.85 1.86 -1.72
C PRO A 270 17.18 0.52 -2.13
N GLN A 271 17.69 -0.14 -3.17
CA GLN A 271 17.07 -1.32 -3.79
C GLN A 271 16.73 -2.43 -2.79
N GLY A 272 17.68 -2.90 -1.96
CA GLY A 272 17.46 -4.02 -1.03
C GLY A 272 16.54 -3.72 0.17
N LYS A 273 15.91 -2.55 0.18
CA LYS A 273 15.14 -2.01 1.30
C LYS A 273 13.68 -1.74 0.90
N VAL A 274 13.31 -2.01 -0.35
CA VAL A 274 11.96 -1.87 -0.88
C VAL A 274 11.27 -3.23 -0.85
N CYS A 275 10.08 -3.28 -0.24
CA CYS A 275 9.24 -4.48 -0.28
C CYS A 275 7.98 -4.28 -1.15
N SER A 276 7.19 -5.34 -1.32
CA SER A 276 6.06 -5.32 -2.26
C SER A 276 4.94 -4.38 -1.85
N SER A 277 4.73 -4.13 -0.56
CA SER A 277 3.76 -3.12 -0.10
C SER A 277 4.14 -1.72 -0.62
N HIS A 278 5.41 -1.33 -0.50
CA HIS A 278 5.91 -0.04 -0.99
C HIS A 278 5.65 0.12 -2.50
N THR A 279 6.08 -0.85 -3.32
CA THR A 279 5.93 -0.76 -4.78
C THR A 279 4.48 -0.80 -5.24
N ARG A 280 3.64 -1.63 -4.60
CA ARG A 280 2.19 -1.67 -4.86
C ARG A 280 1.54 -0.31 -4.67
N THR A 281 2.03 0.46 -3.71
CA THR A 281 1.48 1.79 -3.46
C THR A 281 1.96 2.79 -4.47
N ILE A 282 3.27 2.82 -4.75
CA ILE A 282 3.85 3.72 -5.75
C ILE A 282 3.10 3.53 -7.07
N LYS A 283 2.84 2.26 -7.44
CA LYS A 283 2.00 1.91 -8.57
C LYS A 283 0.61 2.51 -8.50
N LYS A 284 -0.14 2.33 -7.40
CA LYS A 284 -1.48 2.91 -7.24
C LYS A 284 -1.47 4.44 -7.38
N LEU A 285 -0.48 5.11 -6.80
CA LEU A 285 -0.33 6.57 -6.89
C LEU A 285 -0.09 7.01 -8.33
N ILE A 286 0.84 6.34 -9.02
CA ILE A 286 1.13 6.59 -10.42
C ILE A 286 -0.13 6.33 -11.25
N ASP A 287 -0.82 5.22 -11.06
CA ASP A 287 -2.02 4.87 -11.81
C ASP A 287 -3.13 5.92 -11.65
N CYS A 288 -3.32 6.44 -10.43
CA CYS A 288 -4.31 7.46 -10.10
C CYS A 288 -3.89 8.90 -10.45
N SER A 289 -2.61 9.16 -10.72
CA SER A 289 -2.11 10.51 -10.95
C SER A 289 -2.60 11.13 -12.27
N GLU A 290 -2.81 12.45 -12.24
CA GLU A 290 -3.14 13.24 -13.43
C GLU A 290 -1.99 13.26 -14.45
N LEU A 291 -2.29 13.59 -15.70
CA LEU A 291 -1.34 13.52 -16.81
C LEU A 291 -0.13 14.45 -16.61
N ASP A 292 -0.35 15.64 -16.06
CA ASP A 292 0.69 16.63 -15.76
C ASP A 292 1.65 16.13 -14.65
N ILE A 293 1.12 15.45 -13.63
CA ILE A 293 1.93 14.81 -12.59
C ILE A 293 2.78 13.70 -13.18
N LYS A 294 2.21 12.84 -14.05
CA LYS A 294 2.97 11.80 -14.76
C LYS A 294 4.10 12.39 -15.60
N GLU A 295 3.86 13.49 -16.29
CA GLU A 295 4.90 14.20 -17.05
C GLU A 295 6.02 14.75 -16.17
N GLN A 296 5.69 15.24 -14.97
CA GLN A 296 6.71 15.67 -14.00
C GLN A 296 7.52 14.49 -13.47
N LEU A 297 6.88 13.37 -13.13
CA LEU A 297 7.57 12.16 -12.66
C LEU A 297 8.52 11.61 -13.73
N GLN A 298 8.12 11.61 -15.01
CA GLN A 298 9.00 11.22 -16.11
C GLN A 298 10.32 12.03 -16.13
N ARG A 299 10.28 13.32 -15.80
CA ARG A 299 11.44 14.24 -15.85
C ARG A 299 12.33 14.17 -14.61
N LYS A 300 11.88 13.53 -13.53
CA LYS A 300 12.49 13.65 -12.19
C LYS A 300 13.25 12.39 -11.74
N ASN A 301 13.94 11.72 -12.66
CA ASN A 301 14.65 10.45 -12.41
C ASN A 301 13.77 9.30 -11.88
N THR A 302 12.44 9.45 -11.83
CA THR A 302 11.53 8.41 -11.33
C THR A 302 11.67 7.12 -12.14
N LEU A 303 11.86 7.21 -13.45
CA LEU A 303 12.09 6.05 -14.31
C LEU A 303 13.41 5.33 -13.98
N GLN A 304 14.46 6.07 -13.62
CA GLN A 304 15.73 5.49 -13.20
C GLN A 304 15.61 4.77 -11.86
N ILE A 305 14.87 5.35 -10.91
CA ILE A 305 14.61 4.73 -9.61
C ILE A 305 13.78 3.46 -9.78
N LEU A 306 12.67 3.52 -10.54
CA LEU A 306 11.83 2.35 -10.79
C LEU A 306 12.59 1.28 -11.57
N SER A 307 13.47 1.66 -12.49
CA SER A 307 14.25 0.68 -13.26
C SER A 307 15.29 -0.02 -12.41
N GLN A 308 15.89 0.67 -11.43
CA GLN A 308 16.74 0.06 -10.42
C GLN A 308 16.03 -1.03 -9.61
N LEU A 309 14.73 -0.86 -9.31
CA LEU A 309 13.96 -1.87 -8.58
C LEU A 309 13.71 -3.16 -9.37
N LEU A 310 13.95 -3.18 -10.68
CA LEU A 310 13.87 -4.39 -11.50
C LEU A 310 14.98 -5.41 -11.17
N GLN A 311 16.04 -4.98 -10.48
CA GLN A 311 17.10 -5.86 -9.97
C GLN A 311 16.70 -6.59 -8.69
N HIS A 312 15.60 -6.19 -8.05
CA HIS A 312 15.16 -6.74 -6.78
C HIS A 312 14.80 -8.23 -6.89
N SER A 313 15.10 -9.06 -5.89
CA SER A 313 14.87 -10.51 -6.04
C SER A 313 13.40 -10.92 -5.86
N ASN A 314 12.60 -10.10 -5.16
CA ASN A 314 11.14 -10.24 -5.07
C ASN A 314 10.43 -9.92 -6.41
N LEU A 315 9.72 -10.90 -6.96
CA LEU A 315 8.97 -10.77 -8.21
C LEU A 315 7.81 -9.76 -8.13
N GLU A 316 7.15 -9.60 -6.97
CA GLU A 316 6.10 -8.60 -6.81
C GLU A 316 6.64 -7.18 -6.94
N VAL A 317 7.78 -6.91 -6.31
CA VAL A 317 8.49 -5.61 -6.41
C VAL A 317 8.82 -5.32 -7.87
N LYS A 318 9.41 -6.27 -8.59
CA LYS A 318 9.71 -6.09 -10.02
C LYS A 318 8.45 -5.86 -10.84
N SER A 319 7.40 -6.63 -10.61
CA SER A 319 6.14 -6.53 -11.35
C SER A 319 5.46 -5.18 -11.15
N ASP A 320 5.40 -4.69 -9.92
CA ASP A 320 4.79 -3.40 -9.61
C ASP A 320 5.64 -2.23 -10.13
N SER A 321 6.97 -2.33 -10.09
CA SER A 321 7.87 -1.36 -10.72
C SER A 321 7.72 -1.33 -12.24
N MET A 322 7.64 -2.48 -12.90
CA MET A 322 7.41 -2.55 -14.36
C MET A 322 6.07 -1.95 -14.75
N SER A 323 4.99 -2.30 -14.05
CA SER A 323 3.67 -1.74 -14.30
C SER A 323 3.67 -0.22 -14.11
N SER A 324 4.39 0.29 -13.10
CA SER A 324 4.55 1.73 -12.86
C SER A 324 5.29 2.44 -14.00
N ILE A 325 6.39 1.85 -14.47
CA ILE A 325 7.16 2.35 -15.63
C ILE A 325 6.26 2.41 -16.86
N LYS A 326 5.50 1.34 -17.14
CA LYS A 326 4.52 1.29 -18.23
C LYS A 326 3.46 2.37 -18.09
N SER A 327 2.87 2.56 -16.91
CA SER A 327 1.86 3.61 -16.67
C SER A 327 2.41 5.04 -16.83
N LEU A 328 3.71 5.24 -16.55
CA LEU A 328 4.36 6.52 -16.80
C LEU A 328 4.60 6.73 -18.30
N ILE A 329 5.11 5.73 -19.02
CA ILE A 329 5.51 5.88 -20.43
C ILE A 329 4.31 5.81 -21.38
N TYR A 330 3.39 4.89 -21.15
CA TYR A 330 2.26 4.62 -22.04
C TYR A 330 1.13 5.63 -21.83
N ARG A 331 0.83 6.41 -22.88
CA ARG A 331 -0.36 7.25 -22.93
C ARG A 331 -1.44 6.50 -23.71
N PRO A 332 -2.56 6.08 -23.10
CA PRO A 332 -3.69 5.59 -23.87
C PRO A 332 -4.16 6.73 -24.77
N GLU A 333 -4.01 6.54 -26.10
CA GLU A 333 -4.51 7.49 -27.09
C GLU A 333 -6.01 7.68 -26.85
N ARG A 334 -6.40 8.82 -26.26
CA ARG A 334 -7.81 9.19 -26.16
C ARG A 334 -8.28 9.55 -27.56
N GLY A 335 -8.67 8.53 -28.31
CA GLY A 335 -9.47 8.59 -29.53
C GLY A 335 -9.17 9.77 -30.46
N MET A 336 -8.11 9.68 -31.27
CA MET A 336 -8.15 10.11 -32.66
C MET A 336 -6.91 9.60 -33.39
N GLN A 337 -7.18 8.83 -34.45
CA GLN A 337 -6.18 8.30 -35.36
C GLN A 337 -5.27 9.39 -35.92
N LYS A 338 -3.99 9.00 -36.03
CA LYS A 338 -3.06 9.37 -37.11
C LYS A 338 -2.54 10.80 -37.10
N ARG A 339 -1.38 10.94 -36.46
CA ARG A 339 -0.11 11.53 -36.96
C ARG A 339 0.59 12.29 -35.83
N PHE A 340 1.01 11.58 -34.79
CA PHE A 340 2.15 12.05 -34.03
C PHE A 340 3.41 11.68 -34.82
N ARG A 341 3.92 12.62 -35.61
CA ARG A 341 5.36 12.66 -35.83
C ARG A 341 5.97 12.84 -34.44
N CYS A 342 6.67 11.82 -33.97
CA CYS A 342 7.44 11.86 -32.74
C CYS A 342 8.65 12.80 -32.93
N ASP A 343 8.40 14.09 -33.14
CA ASP A 343 9.38 15.13 -32.83
C ASP A 343 9.29 15.37 -31.32
N LYS A 344 9.65 14.36 -30.52
CA LYS A 344 9.61 14.42 -29.06
C LYS A 344 11.04 14.32 -28.51
N PRO A 345 11.62 15.44 -28.05
CA PRO A 345 12.91 15.48 -27.34
C PRO A 345 13.03 14.46 -26.21
N LEU A 346 11.90 14.08 -25.59
CA LEU A 346 11.83 13.11 -24.50
C LEU A 346 12.39 11.71 -24.81
N VAL A 347 12.38 11.26 -26.07
CA VAL A 347 12.87 9.90 -26.39
C VAL A 347 14.38 9.79 -26.24
N LYS A 348 15.12 10.83 -26.66
CA LYS A 348 16.59 10.87 -26.54
C LYS A 348 17.03 10.91 -25.08
N ASP A 349 16.29 11.64 -24.25
CA ASP A 349 16.58 11.78 -22.82
C ASP A 349 16.31 10.48 -22.03
N LEU A 350 15.69 9.47 -22.66
CA LEU A 350 15.30 8.20 -22.03
C LEU A 350 16.06 6.97 -22.56
N GLU A 351 16.95 7.12 -23.55
CA GLU A 351 17.68 5.99 -24.16
C GLU A 351 18.45 5.15 -23.14
N GLU A 352 19.15 5.79 -22.20
CA GLU A 352 19.89 5.09 -21.14
C GLU A 352 18.97 4.31 -20.19
N GLN A 353 17.82 4.88 -19.83
CA GLN A 353 16.86 4.23 -18.95
C GLN A 353 16.17 3.06 -19.65
N ILE A 354 15.88 3.17 -20.96
CA ILE A 354 15.32 2.08 -21.76
C ILE A 354 16.30 0.92 -21.87
N TYR A 355 17.58 1.22 -22.12
CA TYR A 355 18.63 0.22 -22.12
C TYR A 355 18.73 -0.48 -20.76
N PHE A 356 18.65 0.28 -19.67
CA PHE A 356 18.64 -0.30 -18.32
C PHE A 356 17.40 -1.16 -18.05
N ILE A 357 16.22 -0.73 -18.50
CA ILE A 357 14.98 -1.52 -18.40
C ILE A 357 15.13 -2.82 -19.18
N SER A 358 15.60 -2.78 -20.43
CA SER A 358 15.75 -3.98 -21.26
C SER A 358 16.75 -4.98 -20.66
N LEU A 359 17.85 -4.49 -20.07
CA LEU A 359 18.83 -5.33 -19.41
C LEU A 359 18.24 -6.00 -18.16
N ASN A 360 17.51 -5.28 -17.32
CA ASN A 360 17.07 -5.81 -16.02
C ASN A 360 15.73 -6.58 -16.06
N CYS A 361 14.95 -6.45 -17.13
CA CYS A 361 13.64 -7.11 -17.26
C CYS A 361 13.65 -8.49 -17.91
N LEU A 362 14.82 -8.95 -18.37
CA LEU A 362 14.95 -10.20 -19.14
C LEU A 362 15.91 -11.20 -18.48
N ILE A 363 16.47 -10.88 -17.32
CA ILE A 363 17.61 -11.62 -16.77
C ILE A 363 17.20 -12.60 -15.67
N ASN A 364 16.02 -12.52 -15.02
CA ASN A 364 15.74 -13.41 -13.88
C ASN A 364 14.26 -13.65 -13.59
N GLY A 365 13.78 -14.86 -13.92
CA GLY A 365 12.58 -15.48 -13.32
C GLY A 365 11.26 -14.74 -13.55
N GLU A 366 11.15 -13.94 -14.61
CA GLU A 366 9.98 -13.08 -14.81
C GLU A 366 8.71 -13.86 -15.21
N THR A 367 7.57 -13.32 -14.79
CA THR A 367 6.24 -13.76 -15.25
C THR A 367 6.01 -13.31 -16.70
N ASP A 368 5.12 -14.00 -17.41
CA ASP A 368 4.76 -13.60 -18.78
C ASP A 368 4.12 -12.21 -18.84
N VAL A 369 3.45 -11.80 -17.75
CA VAL A 369 2.91 -10.44 -17.60
C VAL A 369 4.04 -9.42 -17.67
N MET A 370 5.10 -9.59 -16.89
CA MET A 370 6.24 -8.67 -16.90
C MET A 370 6.92 -8.58 -18.26
N LYS A 371 7.08 -9.72 -18.95
CA LYS A 371 7.67 -9.74 -20.31
C LYS A 371 6.83 -8.96 -21.30
N ASN A 372 5.50 -9.14 -21.25
CA ASN A 372 4.57 -8.39 -22.10
C ASN A 372 4.61 -6.88 -21.80
N GLU A 373 4.70 -6.49 -20.52
CA GLU A 373 4.80 -5.08 -20.15
C GLU A 373 6.14 -4.46 -20.56
N ALA A 374 7.25 -5.18 -20.37
CA ALA A 374 8.56 -4.75 -20.84
C ALA A 374 8.58 -4.60 -22.38
N ALA A 375 7.97 -5.54 -23.12
CA ALA A 375 7.84 -5.43 -24.58
C ALA A 375 7.03 -4.21 -25.01
N ILE A 376 5.95 -3.88 -24.30
CA ILE A 376 5.18 -2.64 -24.54
C ILE A 376 6.06 -1.41 -24.28
N VAL A 377 6.77 -1.38 -23.14
CA VAL A 377 7.64 -0.24 -22.77
C VAL A 377 8.73 -0.05 -23.82
N ILE A 378 9.47 -1.09 -24.18
CA ILE A 378 10.56 -1.05 -25.15
C ILE A 378 10.04 -0.71 -26.55
N GLY A 379 8.89 -1.29 -26.95
CA GLY A 379 8.29 -1.08 -28.26
C GLY A 379 7.77 0.33 -28.53
N GLN A 380 7.59 1.17 -27.50
CA GLN A 380 7.24 2.60 -27.68
C GLN A 380 8.42 3.45 -28.17
N PHE A 381 9.64 2.91 -28.17
CA PHE A 381 10.87 3.64 -28.50
C PHE A 381 11.54 3.18 -29.81
N ASN A 382 11.03 2.12 -30.44
CA ASN A 382 11.38 1.70 -31.80
C ASN A 382 10.35 2.23 -32.80
#